data_AF-A0A444X390-F1
#
_entry.id   AF-A0A444X390-F1
#
_cell.length_a   1.000
_cell.length_b   1.000
_cell.length_c   1.000
_cell.angle_alpha   90.00
_cell.angle_beta   90.00
_cell.angle_gamma   90.00
#
_symmetry.space_group_name_H-M   'P 1'
#
loop_
_entity.id
_entity.type
_entity.pdbx_description
1 polymer ?
#
loop_
_entity_poly.entity_id
_entity_poly.type
_entity_poly.pdbx_seq_one_letter_code
_entity_poly.pdbx_strand_id
1 'polypeptide(L)'
;MSSPVLCCLTSFGGKLSSLFPHRFQDVSDIRQVPDHQEVFADATRDESLIFELLEYKHDVADNGSAVWFLQDLANEQDAEGSVVCHYFILLLMV
;
A
#
# COMPACT_ATOMS: atom_id res chain seq x y z
N MET A 1 -16.44 5.37 23.94
CA MET A 1 -15.10 4.90 23.51
C MET A 1 -15.33 3.92 22.37
N SER A 2 -15.30 4.40 21.12
CA SER A 2 -15.51 3.53 19.96
C SER A 2 -14.23 2.74 19.73
N SER A 3 -14.30 1.42 19.86
CA SER A 3 -13.21 0.53 19.45
C SER A 3 -12.90 0.81 17.97
N PRO A 4 -11.63 0.95 17.54
CA PRO A 4 -11.33 1.06 16.13
C PRO A 4 -11.75 -0.27 15.50
N VAL A 5 -12.78 -0.23 14.66
CA VAL A 5 -13.25 -1.38 13.89
C VAL A 5 -12.20 -1.63 12.81
N LEU A 6 -11.15 -2.34 13.21
CA LEU A 6 -10.11 -2.86 12.36
C LEU A 6 -10.70 -4.04 11.59
N CYS A 7 -10.73 -3.96 10.27
CA CYS A 7 -11.01 -5.14 9.45
C CYS A 7 -9.71 -5.93 9.35
N CYS A 8 -9.76 -7.22 9.69
CA CYS A 8 -8.69 -8.16 9.39
C CYS A 8 -8.90 -8.61 7.96
N LEU A 9 -8.21 -7.99 7.01
CA LEU A 9 -8.27 -8.47 5.64
C LEU A 9 -7.21 -9.55 5.46
N THR A 10 -7.66 -10.67 4.90
CA THR A 10 -6.77 -11.76 4.49
C THR A 10 -6.38 -11.56 3.03
N SER A 11 -5.23 -10.94 2.85
CA SER A 11 -4.62 -10.62 1.55
C SER A 11 -3.89 -11.82 0.95
N PHE A 12 -3.74 -11.85 -0.38
CA PHE A 12 -3.00 -12.85 -1.14
C PHE A 12 -3.47 -14.29 -0.89
N GLY A 13 -4.79 -14.49 -0.94
CA GLY A 13 -5.41 -15.81 -0.86
C GLY A 13 -5.21 -16.53 0.48
N GLY A 14 -5.03 -15.81 1.60
CA GLY A 14 -4.85 -16.44 2.91
C GLY A 14 -3.59 -16.05 3.68
N LYS A 15 -2.61 -15.47 2.99
CA LYS A 15 -1.21 -15.56 3.43
C LYS A 15 -0.74 -14.35 4.23
N LEU A 16 -1.33 -13.19 3.98
CA LEU A 16 -1.03 -11.96 4.69
C LEU A 16 -2.28 -11.45 5.37
N SER A 17 -2.09 -10.88 6.56
CA SER A 17 -3.17 -10.27 7.33
C SER A 17 -2.74 -8.88 7.74
N SER A 18 -3.55 -7.90 7.40
CA SER A 18 -3.33 -6.51 7.79
C SER A 18 -4.60 -5.96 8.44
N LEU A 19 -4.39 -4.89 9.20
CA LEU A 19 -5.41 -4.29 10.05
C LEU A 19 -5.51 -2.81 9.72
N PHE A 20 -6.62 -2.41 9.11
CA PHE A 20 -6.88 -1.04 8.72
C PHE A 20 -8.37 -0.68 8.94
N PRO A 21 -8.72 0.63 8.95
CA PRO A 21 -10.09 1.06 9.21
C PRO A 21 -11.09 0.48 8.21
N HIS A 22 -12.24 0.00 8.70
CA HIS A 22 -13.31 -0.58 7.85
C HIS A 22 -13.87 0.36 6.76
N ARG A 23 -13.56 1.67 6.80
CA ARG A 23 -14.03 2.61 5.77
C ARG A 23 -13.42 2.37 4.39
N PHE A 24 -12.27 1.68 4.33
CA PHE A 24 -11.59 1.33 3.09
C PHE A 24 -12.29 0.16 2.40
N GLN A 25 -12.68 0.37 1.15
CA GLN A 25 -13.36 -0.61 0.29
C GLN A 25 -12.38 -1.15 -0.74
N ASP A 26 -12.52 -2.42 -1.10
CA ASP A 26 -11.69 -3.05 -2.13
C ASP A 26 -12.03 -2.48 -3.52
N VAL A 27 -11.00 -2.03 -4.23
CA VAL A 27 -11.13 -1.47 -5.57
C VAL A 27 -11.24 -2.58 -6.63
N SER A 28 -10.89 -3.82 -6.29
CA SER A 28 -11.00 -5.00 -7.18
C SER A 28 -12.45 -5.28 -7.62
N ASP A 29 -13.44 -4.89 -6.80
CA ASP A 29 -14.86 -4.98 -7.11
C ASP A 29 -15.28 -4.08 -8.29
N ILE A 30 -14.51 -3.04 -8.57
CA ILE A 30 -14.85 -1.98 -9.55
C ILE A 30 -13.97 -2.06 -10.80
N ARG A 31 -12.71 -2.46 -10.64
CA ARG A 31 -11.75 -2.64 -11.75
C ARG A 31 -10.80 -3.78 -11.46
N GLN A 32 -10.22 -4.36 -12.52
CA GLN A 32 -9.13 -5.31 -12.33
C GLN A 32 -7.91 -4.63 -11.70
N VAL A 33 -7.35 -5.29 -10.69
CA VAL A 33 -6.10 -4.97 -10.02
C VAL A 33 -5.13 -6.13 -10.28
N PRO A 34 -3.84 -5.89 -10.54
CA PRO A 34 -2.86 -6.96 -10.75
C PRO A 34 -2.80 -7.93 -9.56
N ASP A 35 -2.53 -9.22 -9.80
CA ASP A 35 -2.55 -10.26 -8.76
C ASP A 35 -1.54 -10.06 -7.61
N HIS A 36 -0.48 -9.28 -7.84
CA HIS A 36 0.54 -8.95 -6.84
C HIS A 36 0.23 -7.64 -6.08
N GLN A 37 -0.92 -7.03 -6.37
CA GLN A 37 -1.38 -5.78 -5.77
C GLN A 37 -2.77 -5.94 -5.14
N GLU A 38 -2.99 -5.23 -4.05
CA GLU A 38 -4.30 -5.03 -3.45
C GLU A 38 -4.52 -3.55 -3.19
N VAL A 39 -5.67 -3.03 -3.62
CA VAL A 39 -5.95 -1.60 -3.59
C VAL A 39 -7.26 -1.38 -2.86
N PHE A 40 -7.21 -0.56 -1.82
CA PHE A 40 -8.37 -0.12 -1.06
C PHE A 40 -8.51 1.39 -1.13
N ALA A 41 -9.74 1.88 -1.20
CA ALA A 41 -10.03 3.32 -1.23
C ALA A 41 -11.18 3.65 -0.29
N ASP A 42 -11.14 4.83 0.31
CA ASP A 42 -12.28 5.39 1.02
C ASP A 42 -13.18 6.12 0.01
N ALA A 43 -14.46 5.74 -0.10
CA ALA A 43 -15.38 6.42 -1.02
C ALA A 43 -15.76 7.84 -0.55
N THR A 44 -15.50 8.16 0.72
CA THR A 44 -15.91 9.43 1.36
C THR A 44 -14.74 10.40 1.56
N ARG A 45 -13.51 9.92 1.44
CA ARG A 45 -12.28 10.70 1.59
C ARG A 45 -11.36 10.37 0.43
N ASP A 46 -10.54 11.32 0.00
CA ASP A 46 -9.54 11.09 -1.04
C ASP A 46 -8.30 10.37 -0.45
N GLU A 47 -8.53 9.20 0.15
CA GLU A 47 -7.53 8.37 0.82
C GLU A 47 -7.56 6.96 0.20
N SER A 48 -6.36 6.42 -0.07
CA SER A 48 -6.19 5.06 -0.57
C SER A 48 -5.08 4.31 0.17
N LEU A 49 -5.20 3.00 0.20
CA LEU A 49 -4.21 2.04 0.71
C LEU A 49 -3.87 1.09 -0.43
N ILE A 50 -2.59 1.00 -0.75
CA ILE A 50 -2.09 0.09 -1.77
C ILE A 50 -1.09 -0.83 -1.10
N PHE A 51 -1.30 -2.13 -1.26
CA PHE A 51 -0.37 -3.19 -0.89
C PHE A 51 0.19 -3.76 -2.18
N GLU A 52 1.51 -3.81 -2.29
CA GLU A 52 2.19 -4.33 -3.47
C GLU A 52 3.35 -5.22 -3.03
N LEU A 53 3.41 -6.42 -3.61
CA LEU A 53 4.54 -7.34 -3.42
C LEU A 53 5.64 -7.00 -4.42
N LEU A 54 6.79 -6.59 -3.90
CA LEU A 54 7.95 -6.21 -4.69
C LEU A 54 9.07 -7.24 -4.54
N GLU A 55 9.95 -7.26 -5.54
CA GLU A 55 11.14 -8.10 -5.50
C GLU A 55 12.19 -7.55 -4.52
N TYR A 56 12.83 -8.46 -3.80
CA TYR A 56 13.93 -8.13 -2.90
C TYR A 56 15.12 -7.57 -3.69
N LYS A 57 15.64 -6.40 -3.26
CA LYS A 57 16.80 -5.77 -3.85
C LYS A 57 18.06 -6.13 -3.07
N HIS A 58 18.89 -7.00 -3.65
CA HIS A 58 20.16 -7.45 -3.04
C HIS A 58 21.20 -6.33 -2.86
N ASP A 59 21.13 -5.29 -3.69
CA ASP A 59 22.12 -4.20 -3.71
C ASP A 59 21.74 -3.02 -2.78
N VAL A 60 20.60 -3.11 -2.08
CA VAL A 60 20.11 -2.07 -1.18
C VAL A 60 20.09 -2.62 0.24
N ALA A 61 20.76 -1.92 1.16
CA ALA A 61 20.75 -2.28 2.57
C ALA A 61 19.34 -2.08 3.16
N ASP A 62 18.91 -2.96 4.07
CA ASP A 62 17.56 -2.95 4.67
C ASP A 62 17.11 -1.57 5.18
N ASN A 63 18.01 -0.82 5.84
CA ASN A 63 17.71 0.52 6.35
C ASN A 63 17.53 1.59 5.25
N GLY A 64 18.09 1.35 4.07
CA GLY A 64 17.94 2.20 2.88
C GLY A 64 16.80 1.78 1.96
N SER A 65 16.26 0.57 2.12
CA SER A 65 15.25 0.01 1.22
C SER A 65 14.01 0.88 1.13
N ALA A 66 13.44 1.28 2.26
CA ALA A 66 12.22 2.12 2.27
C ALA A 66 12.40 3.43 1.48
N VAL A 67 13.55 4.08 1.63
CA VAL A 67 13.87 5.33 0.90
C VAL A 67 14.03 5.05 -0.59
N TRP A 68 14.72 3.96 -0.94
CA TRP A 68 14.93 3.57 -2.33
C TRP A 68 13.61 3.33 -3.05
N PHE A 69 12.68 2.55 -2.48
CA PHE A 69 11.39 2.28 -3.11
C PHE A 69 10.50 3.53 -3.19
N LEU A 70 10.56 4.41 -2.20
CA LEU A 70 9.83 5.68 -2.26
C LEU A 70 10.37 6.59 -3.37
N GLN A 71 11.69 6.61 -3.58
CA GLN A 71 12.30 7.36 -4.67
C GLN A 71 11.98 6.75 -6.03
N ASP A 72 12.06 5.43 -6.15
CA ASP A 72 11.72 4.70 -7.37
C ASP A 72 10.27 4.99 -7.79
N LEU A 73 9.34 4.89 -6.83
CA LEU A 73 7.95 5.27 -7.04
C LEU A 73 7.80 6.74 -7.46
N ALA A 74 8.52 7.66 -6.81
CA ALA A 74 8.46 9.08 -7.18
C ALA A 74 8.97 9.33 -8.61
N ASN A 75 10.04 8.65 -9.02
CA ASN A 75 10.60 8.75 -10.37
C ASN A 75 9.60 8.24 -11.42
N GLU A 76 8.95 7.10 -11.16
CA GLU A 76 7.94 6.54 -12.08
C GLU A 76 6.72 7.45 -12.26
N GLN A 77 6.39 8.24 -11.23
CA GLN A 77 5.28 9.20 -11.26
C GLN A 77 5.72 10.63 -11.66
N ASP A 78 6.96 10.83 -12.10
CA ASP A 78 7.52 12.15 -12.44
C ASP A 78 7.37 13.17 -11.28
N ALA A 79 7.46 12.68 -10.05
CA ALA A 79 7.24 13.41 -8.80
C ALA A 79 8.55 13.70 -8.05
N GLU A 80 9.68 13.69 -8.76
CA GLU A 80 11.01 13.96 -8.22
C GLU A 80 11.05 15.31 -7.48
N GLY A 81 11.43 15.30 -6.21
CA GLY A 81 11.50 16.50 -5.37
C GLY A 81 10.18 16.93 -4.72
N SER A 82 9.10 16.16 -4.88
CA SER A 82 7.84 16.38 -4.16
C SER A 82 7.95 15.99 -2.68
N VAL A 83 7.21 16.70 -1.83
CA VAL A 83 7.04 16.33 -0.42
C VAL A 83 5.86 15.39 -0.29
N VAL A 84 6.05 14.27 0.42
CA VAL A 84 4.95 13.34 0.72
C VAL A 84 4.00 14.03 1.69
N CYS A 85 2.89 14.54 1.16
CA CYS A 85 1.88 15.24 1.96
C CYS A 85 0.91 14.29 2.65
N HIS A 86 0.42 13.25 1.96
CA HIS A 86 -0.54 12.29 2.50
C HIS A 86 -0.72 11.08 1.57
N TYR A 87 0.08 10.03 1.75
CA TYR A 87 -0.20 8.68 1.22
C TYR A 87 0.28 7.65 2.23
N PHE A 88 -0.53 6.64 2.52
CA PHE A 88 -0.14 5.51 3.36
C PHE A 88 0.14 4.32 2.43
N ILE A 89 1.31 4.35 1.78
CA ILE A 89 1.78 3.24 0.95
C ILE A 89 2.46 2.24 1.89
N LEU A 90 1.80 1.12 2.13
CA LEU A 90 2.39 0.03 2.91
C LEU A 90 3.13 -0.89 1.94
N LEU A 91 4.37 -0.52 1.66
CA LEU A 91 5.26 -1.29 0.81
C LEU A 91 5.73 -2.51 1.61
N LEU A 92 5.14 -3.68 1.34
CA LEU A 92 5.48 -4.90 2.04
C LEU A 92 6.65 -5.58 1.31
N MET A 93 7.86 -5.28 1.73
CA MET A 93 9.01 -6.10 1.37
C MET A 93 8.94 -7.41 2.16
N VAL A 94 8.83 -8.54 1.48
CA VAL A 94 9.06 -9.87 2.05
C VAL A 94 10.52 -10.23 1.86
#